data_AF-A0A420D1T0-F1
#
_entry.id   AF-A0A420D1T0-F1
#
_cell.length_a   1.000
_cell.length_b   1.000
_cell.length_c   1.000
_cell.angle_alpha   90.00
_cell.angle_beta   90.00
_cell.angle_gamma   90.00
#
_symmetry.space_group_name_H-M   'P 1'
#
loop_
_entity.id
_entity.type
_entity.pdbx_description
1 polymer ?
#
loop_
_entity_poly.entity_id
_entity_poly.type
_entity_poly.pdbx_seq_one_letter_code
_entity_poly.pdbx_strand_id
1 'polypeptide(L)' 'MTLNTNLLHNIINVIIILIVGLHDVDWTAFFSAETSLKIVAGLTIAKLLINGVRDGLTGMVKPQPPVER' A
#
# COMPACT_ATOMS: atom_id res chain seq x y z
N MET A 1 23.36 -2.35 12.02
CA MET A 1 22.18 -2.98 11.38
C MET A 1 21.78 -2.12 10.20
N THR A 2 21.78 -2.66 8.98
CA THR A 2 21.26 -1.94 7.81
C THR A 2 19.74 -1.97 7.85
N LEU A 3 19.09 -0.80 7.76
CA LEU A 3 17.63 -0.68 7.76
C LEU A 3 17.03 -1.40 6.55
N ASN A 4 16.07 -2.29 6.78
CA ASN A 4 15.33 -2.96 5.72
C ASN A 4 14.34 -2.00 5.08
N THR A 5 14.81 -1.27 4.07
CA THR A 5 14.05 -0.23 3.38
C THR A 5 12.82 -0.79 2.67
N ASN A 6 12.82 -2.09 2.33
CA ASN A 6 11.70 -2.74 1.66
C ASN A 6 10.53 -3.00 2.61
N LEU A 7 10.85 -3.52 3.81
CA LEU A 7 9.88 -3.63 4.89
C LEU A 7 9.31 -2.25 5.25
N LEU A 8 10.18 -1.24 5.35
CA LEU A 8 9.76 0.13 5.60
C LEU A 8 8.82 0.65 4.50
N HIS A 9 9.10 0.38 3.22
CA HIS A 9 8.24 0.76 2.10
C HIS A 9 6.85 0.09 2.17
N ASN A 10 6.79 -1.21 2.48
CA ASN A 10 5.50 -1.91 2.63
C ASN A 10 4.70 -1.39 3.84
N ILE A 11 5.37 -1.07 4.95
CA ILE A 11 4.73 -0.43 6.10
C ILE A 11 4.22 0.96 5.72
N ILE A 12 5.01 1.77 5.01
CA ILE A 12 4.59 3.09 4.53
C ILE A 12 3.39 2.97 3.59
N ASN A 13 3.37 1.97 2.68
CA ASN A 13 2.22 1.73 1.82
C ASN A 13 0.96 1.44 2.66
N VAL A 14 1.06 0.57 3.67
CA VAL A 14 -0.06 0.27 4.60
C VAL A 14 -0.49 1.52 5.37
N ILE A 15 0.44 2.38 5.80
CA ILE A 15 0.12 3.62 6.50
C ILE A 15 -0.57 4.63 5.57
N ILE A 16 -0.08 4.80 4.34
CA ILE A 16 -0.71 5.67 3.33
C ILE A 16 -2.14 5.20 3.06
N ILE A 17 -2.34 3.90 2.93
CA ILE A 17 -3.66 3.27 2.81
C ILE A 17 -4.58 3.69 3.97
N LEU A 18 -4.10 3.59 5.21
CA LEU A 18 -4.89 3.91 6.40
C LEU A 18 -5.20 5.41 6.47
N ILE A 19 -4.23 6.27 6.14
CA ILE A 19 -4.39 7.73 6.18
C ILE A 19 -5.31 8.22 5.05
N VAL A 20 -5.16 7.72 3.82
CA VAL A 20 -6.06 8.03 2.70
C VAL A 20 -7.49 7.53 2.99
N GLY A 21 -7.63 6.38 3.65
CA GLY A 21 -8.92 5.90 4.13
C GLY A 21 -9.53 6.75 5.25
N LEU A 22 -8.74 7.56 5.97
CA LEU A 22 -9.20 8.29 7.15
C LEU A 22 -9.40 9.80 6.95
N HIS A 23 -8.77 10.45 5.97
CA HIS A 23 -8.62 11.91 6.03
C HIS A 23 -9.27 12.71 4.87
N ASP A 24 -8.74 12.72 3.63
CA ASP A 24 -8.81 14.03 2.92
C ASP A 24 -9.21 14.08 1.45
N VAL A 25 -9.60 12.99 0.81
CA VAL A 25 -10.04 13.12 -0.59
C VAL A 25 -11.56 13.23 -0.64
N ASP A 26 -12.06 14.45 -0.90
CA ASP A 26 -13.49 14.70 -1.09
C ASP A 26 -13.94 14.18 -2.45
N TRP A 27 -14.28 12.89 -2.48
CA TRP A 27 -14.85 12.21 -3.64
C TRP A 27 -16.38 12.38 -3.73
N THR A 28 -17.02 13.17 -2.85
CA THR A 28 -18.49 13.22 -2.75
C THR A 28 -19.19 13.75 -4.01
N ALA A 29 -18.44 14.44 -4.88
CA ALA A 29 -18.90 14.85 -6.20
C ALA A 29 -19.17 13.67 -7.16
N PHE A 30 -18.61 12.48 -6.89
CA PHE A 30 -18.72 11.29 -7.76
C PHE A 30 -19.36 10.10 -7.04
N PHE A 31 -19.04 9.90 -5.77
CA PHE A 31 -19.47 8.74 -4.99
C PHE A 31 -19.77 9.14 -3.54
N SER A 32 -20.68 8.45 -2.85
CA SER A 32 -20.86 8.68 -1.41
C SER A 32 -19.54 8.41 -0.66
N ALA A 33 -19.35 9.08 0.48
CA ALA A 33 -18.16 8.88 1.32
C ALA A 33 -17.94 7.39 1.66
N GLU A 34 -19.02 6.65 1.95
CA GLU A 34 -18.98 5.21 2.16
C GLU A 34 -18.48 4.43 0.94
N THR A 35 -18.94 4.79 -0.27
CA THR A 35 -18.53 4.13 -1.51
C THR A 35 -17.06 4.41 -1.83
N SER A 36 -16.62 5.65 -1.65
CA SER A 36 -15.21 6.05 -1.84
C SER A 36 -14.28 5.29 -0.89
N LEU A 37 -14.69 5.14 0.38
CA LEU A 37 -13.93 4.36 1.36
C LEU A 37 -13.83 2.88 0.96
N LYS A 38 -14.94 2.28 0.47
CA LYS A 38 -14.95 0.90 -0.04
C LYS A 38 -14.02 0.72 -1.24
N ILE A 39 -13.99 1.67 -2.17
CA ILE A 39 -13.08 1.63 -3.34
C ILE A 39 -11.62 1.71 -2.89
N VAL A 40 -11.28 2.67 -2.03
CA VAL A 40 -9.91 2.81 -1.49
C VAL A 40 -9.48 1.55 -0.76
N ALA A 41 -10.33 1.00 0.11
CA ALA A 41 -10.07 -0.25 0.82
C ALA A 41 -9.90 -1.45 -0.13
N GLY A 42 -10.71 -1.53 -1.20
CA GLY A 42 -10.59 -2.58 -2.21
C GLY A 42 -9.28 -2.50 -3.00
N LEU A 43 -8.93 -1.32 -3.52
CA LEU A 43 -7.69 -1.09 -4.28
C LEU A 43 -6.43 -1.34 -3.44
N THR A 44 -6.51 -0.97 -2.17
CA THR A 44 -5.51 -1.25 -1.13
C THR A 44 -5.24 -2.75 -0.99
N ILE A 45 -6.30 -3.53 -0.74
CA ILE A 45 -6.20 -4.97 -0.53
C ILE A 45 -5.66 -5.62 -1.79
N ALA A 46 -6.18 -5.21 -2.96
CA ALA A 46 -5.69 -5.67 -4.25
C ALA A 46 -4.18 -5.39 -4.41
N LYS A 47 -3.69 -4.21 -4.03
CA LYS A 47 -2.27 -3.88 -4.11
C LYS A 47 -1.40 -4.74 -3.20
N LEU A 48 -1.83 -4.98 -1.95
CA LEU A 48 -1.14 -5.89 -1.05
C LEU A 48 -1.09 -7.32 -1.60
N LEU A 49 -2.20 -7.81 -2.16
CA LEU A 49 -2.27 -9.12 -2.79
C LEU A 49 -1.37 -9.21 -4.02
N ILE A 50 -1.39 -8.21 -4.91
CA ILE A 50 -0.52 -8.16 -6.09
C ILE A 50 0.96 -8.18 -5.67
N ASN A 51 1.35 -7.37 -4.69
CA ASN A 51 2.70 -7.38 -4.15
C ASN A 51 3.06 -8.77 -3.56
N GLY A 52 2.14 -9.38 -2.81
CA GLY A 52 2.34 -10.70 -2.23
C GLY A 52 2.44 -11.83 -3.26
N VAL A 53 1.65 -11.78 -4.34
CA VAL A 53 1.74 -12.75 -5.44
C VAL A 53 3.04 -12.57 -6.24
N ARG A 54 3.43 -11.32 -6.51
CA ARG A 54 4.64 -11.01 -7.29
C ARG A 54 5.91 -11.35 -6.53
N ASP A 55 5.99 -10.95 -5.27
CA ASP A 55 7.23 -11.01 -4.49
C ASP A 55 7.27 -12.21 -3.54
N GLY A 56 6.12 -12.83 -3.26
CA GLY A 56 5.96 -13.75 -2.13
C GLY A 56 6.07 -13.04 -0.78
N LEU A 57 5.57 -13.67 0.29
CA LEU A 57 5.70 -13.12 1.65
C LEU A 57 7.16 -12.82 2.03
N THR A 58 8.09 -13.67 1.60
CA THR A 58 9.51 -13.50 1.87
C THR A 58 10.13 -12.36 1.05
N GLY A 59 9.73 -12.16 -0.21
CA GLY A 59 10.24 -11.05 -1.03
C GLY A 59 9.74 -9.69 -0.55
N MET A 60 8.51 -9.62 -0.01
CA MET A 60 7.96 -8.41 0.60
C MET A 60 8.76 -7.90 1.81
N VAL A 61 9.55 -8.77 2.45
CA VAL A 61 10.39 -8.43 3.61
C VAL A 61 11.89 -8.56 3.32
N LYS A 62 12.30 -8.90 2.10
CA LYS A 62 13.71 -9.01 1.75
C LYS A 62 14.29 -7.63 1.43
N PRO A 63 15.57 -7.33 1.77
CA PRO A 63 16.24 -6.14 1.25
C PRO A 63 16.17 -6.11 -0.28
N GLN A 64 15.86 -4.95 -0.86
CA GLN A 64 15.89 -4.80 -2.31
C GLN A 64 17.34 -4.93 -2.81
N PRO A 65 17.57 -5.59 -3.96
CA PRO A 65 18.88 -5.55 -4.58
C PRO A 65 19.24 -4.09 -4.91
N PRO A 66 20.55 -3.78 -4.96
CA PRO A 66 20.99 -2.46 -5.42
C PRO A 66 20.36 -2.15 -6.77
N VAL A 67 19.87 -0.92 -6.95
CA VAL A 67 19.40 -0.48 -8.26
C VAL A 67 20.63 -0.43 -9.17
N GLU A 68 20.71 -1.35 -10.13
CA GLU A 68 21.70 -1.28 -11.20
C GLU A 68 21.44 0.02 -12.00
N ARG A 69 22.50 0.82 -12.19
CA ARG A 69 22.41 2.07 -12.94
C ARG A 69 22.59 1.83 -14.44
#